data_AF-A0A7L3MJJ1-F1
#
_entry.id   AF-A0A7L3MJJ1-F1
#
_cell.length_a   1.000
_cell.length_b   1.000
_cell.length_c   1.000
_cell.angle_alpha   90.00
_cell.angle_beta   90.00
_cell.angle_gamma   90.00
#
_symmetry.space_group_name_H-M   'P 1'
#
loop_
_entity.id
_entity.type
_entity.pdbx_description
1 polymer ?
#
loop_
_entity_poly.entity_id
_entity_poly.type
_entity_poly.pdbx_seq_one_letter_code
_entity_poly.pdbx_strand_id
1 'polypeptide(L)'
;KKKKQEKMEEAEEDDMICGDLGIGLGRRPGGVYDGENSQNSYSVRSRKGSGKTCNSPLSAKAAEESDAAALPGPKRNSFYDGSLKKPASSSARQNSCESNTEVSNEELKQQLQEALEELEILKVELEASQRQLEGKDEALRILQSMAIFDKATSHTKAMLQKTEEEKRTLEKEINILQWEIEFDQDRFKNIEDTWTEKYDRIYCENTALKEALKLRTEEVKTLKAENAILNQQCLEFLAMLDVKQQKVFQENMSLNKSDITDFTGLELAVLGACTCSPAEGQPCPCAKVAALTRKQLLHLKQEIENLKKSKDEAYIMADAFRIAFEQQLMQRKDQALRLAEVINMKKETKFANWRRLRGTGS
;
A
#
# COMPACT_ATOMS: atom_id res chain seq x y z
N LYS A 1 -54.30 -11.97 21.78
CA LYS A 1 -53.51 -11.09 20.88
C LYS A 1 -52.78 -10.05 21.74
N LYS A 2 -51.49 -10.25 22.06
CA LYS A 2 -50.68 -9.23 22.75
C LYS A 2 -49.95 -8.40 21.70
N LYS A 3 -50.11 -7.08 21.73
CA LYS A 3 -49.37 -6.14 20.91
C LYS A 3 -48.13 -5.74 21.71
N LYS A 4 -46.94 -6.17 21.28
CA LYS A 4 -45.68 -5.71 21.89
C LYS A 4 -45.23 -4.50 21.08
N GLN A 5 -44.98 -3.40 21.78
CA GLN A 5 -44.62 -2.11 21.18
C GLN A 5 -43.12 -1.95 21.40
N GLU A 6 -42.33 -2.11 20.35
CA GLU A 6 -40.90 -1.83 20.40
C GLU A 6 -40.69 -0.32 20.31
N LYS A 7 -39.90 0.17 21.25
CA LYS A 7 -39.54 1.56 21.42
C LYS A 7 -38.06 1.63 21.08
N MET A 8 -37.72 2.22 19.93
CA MET A 8 -36.34 2.43 19.53
C MET A 8 -35.81 3.62 20.33
N GLU A 9 -34.85 3.36 21.22
CA GLU A 9 -34.10 4.41 21.90
C GLU A 9 -32.81 4.63 21.11
N GLU A 10 -32.71 5.79 20.46
CA GLU A 10 -31.48 6.25 19.82
C GLU A 10 -30.49 6.61 20.93
N ALA A 11 -29.39 5.86 21.03
CA ALA A 11 -28.25 6.25 21.82
C ALA A 11 -27.34 7.14 20.95
N GLU A 12 -27.27 8.43 21.28
CA GLU A 12 -26.22 9.31 20.75
C GLU A 12 -24.87 8.90 21.39
N GLU A 13 -24.09 8.07 20.70
CA GLU A 13 -22.70 7.81 21.05
C GLU A 13 -21.79 8.83 20.35
N ASP A 14 -21.28 9.79 21.13
CA ASP A 14 -20.35 10.85 20.72
C ASP A 14 -18.94 10.28 20.46
N ASP A 15 -18.75 9.69 19.28
CA ASP A 15 -17.54 8.92 18.91
C ASP A 15 -16.38 9.80 18.37
N MET A 16 -16.25 11.04 18.87
CA MET A 16 -15.27 12.03 18.37
C MET A 16 -14.05 12.23 19.28
N ILE A 17 -13.76 11.31 20.21
CA ILE A 17 -12.66 11.45 21.19
C ILE A 17 -11.32 10.86 20.70
N CYS A 18 -11.29 10.05 19.63
CA CYS A 18 -10.10 9.31 19.19
C CYS A 18 -9.65 9.62 17.75
N GLY A 19 -9.30 10.88 17.48
CA GLY A 19 -8.66 11.29 16.22
C GLY A 19 -7.20 10.84 16.11
N ASP A 20 -6.95 9.58 15.74
CA ASP A 20 -5.63 9.08 15.33
C ASP A 20 -5.61 8.77 13.82
N LEU A 21 -5.02 9.68 13.04
CA LEU A 21 -4.70 9.46 11.62
C LEU A 21 -3.20 9.20 11.43
N GLY A 22 -2.64 8.31 12.26
CA GLY A 22 -1.30 7.75 12.12
C GLY A 22 -1.22 6.64 11.07
N ILE A 23 -0.08 6.56 10.36
CA ILE A 23 0.16 5.54 9.33
C ILE A 23 0.24 4.15 9.99
N GLY A 24 -0.64 3.23 9.55
CA GLY A 24 -0.84 1.92 10.16
C GLY A 24 0.38 1.00 10.14
N LEU A 25 1.15 0.99 11.23
CA LEU A 25 2.04 -0.09 11.65
C LEU A 25 1.66 -0.50 13.07
N GLY A 26 0.66 -1.37 13.18
CA GLY A 26 -0.08 -1.57 14.42
C GLY A 26 0.68 -2.27 15.55
N ARG A 27 0.45 -1.79 16.78
CA ARG A 27 0.26 -2.62 17.98
C ARG A 27 -0.86 -2.02 18.82
N ARG A 28 -1.76 -2.85 19.35
CA ARG A 28 -2.76 -2.42 20.35
C ARG A 28 -2.12 -2.29 21.73
N PRO A 29 -2.51 -1.32 22.57
CA PRO A 29 -2.17 -1.33 24.00
C PRO A 29 -2.82 -2.51 24.72
N GLY A 30 -2.12 -3.14 25.68
CA GLY A 30 -2.67 -4.23 26.52
C GLY A 30 -1.81 -5.51 26.65
N GLY A 31 -0.60 -5.55 26.08
CA GLY A 31 0.33 -6.68 26.26
C GLY A 31 1.05 -6.63 27.60
N VAL A 32 0.84 -7.64 28.45
CA VAL A 32 1.53 -7.84 29.74
C VAL A 32 2.99 -8.23 29.51
N TYR A 33 3.88 -7.80 30.42
CA TYR A 33 5.29 -8.20 30.46
C TYR A 33 5.46 -9.58 31.12
N ASP A 34 6.05 -10.51 30.38
CA ASP A 34 6.81 -11.70 30.79
C ASP A 34 7.57 -12.14 29.51
N GLY A 35 8.73 -12.78 29.50
CA GLY A 35 9.63 -13.31 30.52
C GLY A 35 10.83 -13.95 29.76
N GLU A 36 11.95 -14.24 30.41
CA GLU A 36 13.20 -14.60 29.71
C GLU A 36 13.19 -15.94 28.94
N ASN A 37 14.19 -16.07 28.04
CA ASN A 37 14.70 -17.30 27.41
C ASN A 37 13.79 -18.08 26.45
N SER A 38 14.16 -18.06 25.16
CA SER A 38 14.72 -19.25 24.52
C SER A 38 15.46 -18.92 23.22
N GLN A 39 16.56 -19.62 22.98
CA GLN A 39 17.36 -19.53 21.74
C GLN A 39 16.61 -20.19 20.58
N ASN A 40 16.53 -19.53 19.41
CA ASN A 40 17.17 -20.08 18.20
C ASN A 40 17.10 -19.14 16.99
N SER A 41 18.12 -19.29 16.14
CA SER A 41 18.35 -18.53 14.92
C SER A 41 17.62 -19.08 13.70
N TYR A 42 17.08 -18.21 12.85
CA TYR A 42 17.51 -18.14 11.45
C TYR A 42 17.10 -16.81 10.79
N SER A 43 17.99 -16.27 9.95
CA SER A 43 17.76 -15.05 9.17
C SER A 43 17.64 -15.41 7.69
N VAL A 44 16.55 -15.00 7.04
CA VAL A 44 16.44 -15.06 5.57
C VAL A 44 16.06 -13.68 5.04
N ARG A 45 17.04 -13.01 4.45
CA ARG A 45 16.85 -11.72 3.78
C ARG A 45 16.64 -11.95 2.29
N SER A 46 15.56 -11.40 1.76
CA SER A 46 15.28 -11.36 0.32
C SER A 46 16.37 -10.61 -0.48
N ARG A 47 16.64 -11.06 -1.72
CA ARG A 47 17.25 -10.21 -2.74
C ARG A 47 16.67 -10.52 -4.13
N LYS A 48 15.98 -9.53 -4.69
CA LYS A 48 15.53 -9.45 -6.09
C LYS A 48 16.74 -9.21 -7.00
N GLY A 49 16.80 -9.88 -8.15
CA GLY A 49 17.89 -9.74 -9.12
C GLY A 49 17.42 -9.11 -10.44
N SER A 50 18.29 -8.32 -11.07
CA SER A 50 18.20 -7.88 -12.47
C SER A 50 19.57 -7.41 -12.97
N GLY A 51 19.83 -7.52 -14.27
CA GLY A 51 20.96 -6.84 -14.94
C GLY A 51 22.18 -7.70 -15.37
N LYS A 52 22.09 -8.33 -16.55
CA LYS A 52 23.20 -8.39 -17.53
C LYS A 52 23.58 -6.93 -17.90
N THR A 53 24.75 -6.48 -18.38
CA THR A 53 25.91 -7.01 -19.15
C THR A 53 26.94 -5.84 -19.20
N CYS A 54 28.26 -5.94 -19.43
CA CYS A 54 29.21 -7.06 -19.60
C CYS A 54 30.69 -6.54 -19.53
N ASN A 55 31.65 -7.41 -19.89
CA ASN A 55 32.99 -7.13 -20.47
C ASN A 55 34.01 -6.25 -19.69
N SER A 56 34.95 -6.92 -18.98
CA SER A 56 36.35 -7.20 -19.41
C SER A 56 37.29 -6.08 -19.93
N PRO A 57 38.65 -6.24 -19.90
CA PRO A 57 39.49 -7.31 -19.29
C PRO A 57 40.85 -6.86 -18.66
N LEU A 58 41.70 -7.85 -18.32
CA LEU A 58 43.19 -7.82 -18.15
C LEU A 58 43.77 -7.10 -16.91
N SER A 59 44.90 -7.49 -16.29
CA SER A 59 45.72 -8.75 -16.20
C SER A 59 46.59 -8.61 -14.91
N ALA A 60 47.43 -9.52 -14.39
CA ALA A 60 47.95 -10.87 -14.72
C ALA A 60 48.11 -11.66 -13.38
N LYS A 61 48.71 -12.85 -13.20
CA LYS A 61 49.66 -13.74 -13.91
C LYS A 61 49.20 -15.21 -13.65
N ALA A 62 49.60 -16.27 -14.36
CA ALA A 62 50.57 -16.49 -15.44
C ALA A 62 49.93 -17.51 -16.44
N ALA A 63 50.02 -17.30 -17.76
CA ALA A 63 51.01 -17.90 -18.68
C ALA A 63 51.03 -19.44 -18.62
N GLU A 64 50.27 -20.18 -19.45
CA GLU A 64 50.37 -20.39 -20.92
C GLU A 64 51.27 -21.58 -21.30
N GLU A 65 50.69 -22.58 -21.97
CA GLU A 65 51.06 -22.89 -23.37
C GLU A 65 49.92 -23.64 -24.08
N SER A 66 49.92 -23.65 -25.41
CA SER A 66 48.92 -24.31 -26.27
C SER A 66 49.47 -25.56 -26.95
N ASP A 67 48.53 -26.40 -27.40
CA ASP A 67 48.63 -27.46 -28.42
C ASP A 67 49.30 -28.83 -28.09
N ALA A 68 48.72 -29.83 -28.76
CA ALA A 68 49.15 -31.23 -28.92
C ALA A 68 49.17 -32.18 -27.69
N ALA A 69 48.02 -32.79 -27.38
CA ALA A 69 47.97 -34.17 -26.86
C ALA A 69 46.65 -34.89 -27.21
N ALA A 70 46.73 -36.21 -27.43
CA ALA A 70 45.63 -37.03 -27.91
C ALA A 70 44.67 -37.55 -26.81
N LEU A 71 43.47 -37.92 -27.25
CA LEU A 71 42.59 -39.00 -26.74
C LEU A 71 42.76 -39.50 -25.29
N PRO A 72 41.66 -39.46 -24.52
CA PRO A 72 41.26 -40.58 -23.68
C PRO A 72 39.93 -41.15 -24.18
N GLY A 73 40.00 -42.27 -24.92
CA GLY A 73 38.79 -42.97 -25.38
C GLY A 73 37.98 -43.55 -24.21
N PRO A 74 36.63 -43.54 -24.27
CA PRO A 74 35.80 -44.13 -23.22
C PRO A 74 36.00 -45.65 -23.18
N LYS A 75 36.56 -46.10 -22.06
CA LYS A 75 36.84 -47.48 -21.69
C LYS A 75 35.55 -48.32 -21.78
N ARG A 76 35.40 -49.13 -22.85
CA ARG A 76 34.33 -50.14 -22.92
C ARG A 76 34.61 -51.24 -21.89
N ASN A 77 33.93 -51.15 -20.74
CA ASN A 77 33.72 -52.33 -19.90
C ASN A 77 32.71 -53.24 -20.61
N SER A 78 33.21 -54.31 -21.22
CA SER A 78 32.40 -55.40 -21.77
C SER A 78 32.65 -56.65 -20.94
N PHE A 79 31.89 -56.82 -19.86
CA PHE A 79 31.77 -58.11 -19.20
C PHE A 79 30.85 -59.00 -20.03
N TYR A 80 31.43 -59.98 -20.70
CA TYR A 80 30.79 -61.29 -20.83
C TYR A 80 31.79 -62.34 -20.38
N ASP A 81 31.44 -63.03 -19.31
CA ASP A 81 32.07 -64.28 -18.89
C ASP A 81 31.71 -65.37 -19.91
N GLY A 82 32.64 -66.27 -20.16
CA GLY A 82 32.66 -67.14 -21.35
C GLY A 82 33.99 -67.86 -21.50
N SER A 83 34.43 -68.53 -20.44
CA SER A 83 35.70 -69.26 -20.38
C SER A 83 35.85 -70.29 -21.53
N LEU A 84 36.72 -70.00 -22.48
CA LEU A 84 37.31 -71.01 -23.38
C LEU A 84 38.84 -71.05 -23.22
N LYS A 85 39.37 -72.24 -22.92
CA LYS A 85 40.80 -72.46 -22.65
C LYS A 85 41.63 -72.33 -23.93
N LYS A 86 42.70 -71.53 -23.89
CA LYS A 86 43.87 -71.74 -24.76
C LYS A 86 44.76 -72.85 -24.17
N PRO A 87 45.52 -73.54 -25.03
CA PRO A 87 46.92 -73.82 -24.74
C PRO A 87 47.83 -73.05 -25.69
N ALA A 88 48.92 -72.52 -25.16
CA ALA A 88 50.02 -71.98 -25.96
C ALA A 88 51.04 -73.08 -26.28
N SER A 89 51.68 -72.96 -27.44
CA SER A 89 52.78 -73.83 -27.88
C SER A 89 53.99 -73.75 -26.95
N SER A 90 54.64 -74.89 -26.67
CA SER A 90 56.10 -75.00 -26.87
C SER A 90 56.62 -76.44 -26.89
N SER A 91 57.72 -76.61 -27.65
CA SER A 91 58.78 -77.62 -27.49
C SER A 91 58.52 -79.10 -27.82
N ALA A 92 58.80 -79.41 -29.09
CA ALA A 92 59.28 -80.68 -29.63
C ALA A 92 59.80 -81.79 -28.69
N ARG A 93 59.34 -83.02 -28.93
CA ARG A 93 60.23 -84.18 -29.19
C ARG A 93 59.53 -85.22 -30.06
N GLN A 94 60.31 -85.86 -30.94
CA GLN A 94 59.83 -86.85 -31.91
C GLN A 94 59.37 -88.14 -31.21
N ASN A 95 58.33 -88.79 -31.75
CA ASN A 95 58.50 -90.19 -32.14
C ASN A 95 57.56 -90.59 -33.29
N SER A 96 58.00 -91.57 -34.07
CA SER A 96 57.31 -92.13 -35.23
C SER A 96 55.98 -92.78 -34.87
N CYS A 97 54.96 -92.55 -35.71
CA CYS A 97 54.14 -93.64 -36.24
C CYS A 97 53.52 -93.19 -37.57
N GLU A 98 53.90 -93.85 -38.67
CA GLU A 98 53.28 -93.68 -39.98
C GLU A 98 51.87 -94.28 -39.95
N SER A 99 50.87 -93.41 -39.82
CA SER A 99 49.47 -93.76 -40.08
C SER A 99 49.00 -93.00 -41.31
N ASN A 100 49.46 -93.44 -42.48
CA ASN A 100 48.91 -93.02 -43.77
C ASN A 100 47.49 -93.59 -43.92
N THR A 101 46.52 -93.01 -43.23
CA THR A 101 45.15 -92.99 -43.74
C THR A 101 45.13 -91.94 -44.83
N GLU A 102 45.38 -92.37 -46.07
CA GLU A 102 45.09 -91.58 -47.25
C GLU A 102 43.63 -91.12 -47.16
N VAL A 103 43.42 -89.84 -46.87
CA VAL A 103 42.11 -89.21 -46.99
C VAL A 103 41.69 -89.45 -48.43
N SER A 104 40.61 -90.20 -48.62
CA SER A 104 40.22 -90.61 -49.96
C SER A 104 39.96 -89.38 -50.82
N ASN A 105 40.21 -89.50 -52.13
CA ASN A 105 40.04 -88.36 -53.04
C ASN A 105 38.61 -87.76 -52.96
N GLU A 106 37.63 -88.58 -52.57
CA GLU A 106 36.25 -88.15 -52.32
C GLU A 106 36.07 -87.45 -50.96
N GLU A 107 36.69 -87.89 -49.86
CA GLU A 107 36.65 -87.15 -48.58
C GLU A 107 37.32 -85.76 -48.69
N LEU A 108 38.38 -85.64 -49.49
CA LEU A 108 39.03 -84.35 -49.76
C LEU A 108 38.14 -83.40 -50.59
N LYS A 109 37.34 -83.94 -51.52
CA LYS A 109 36.32 -83.17 -52.26
C LYS A 109 35.14 -82.80 -51.35
N GLN A 110 34.70 -83.73 -50.51
CA GLN A 110 33.63 -83.54 -49.52
C GLN A 110 34.00 -82.39 -48.57
N GLN A 111 35.20 -82.42 -47.98
CA GLN A 111 35.70 -81.33 -47.12
C GLN A 111 35.84 -79.99 -47.84
N LEU A 112 36.28 -80.00 -49.11
CA LEU A 112 36.35 -78.77 -49.92
C LEU A 112 34.95 -78.20 -50.20
N GLN A 113 33.96 -79.06 -50.45
CA GLN A 113 32.59 -78.65 -50.71
C GLN A 113 31.91 -78.15 -49.42
N GLU A 114 32.09 -78.84 -48.29
CA GLU A 114 31.64 -78.40 -46.96
C GLU A 114 32.24 -77.05 -46.60
N ALA A 115 33.54 -76.83 -46.83
CA ALA A 115 34.20 -75.54 -46.59
C ALA A 115 33.67 -74.42 -47.52
N LEU A 116 33.23 -74.74 -48.74
CA LEU A 116 32.58 -73.77 -49.64
C LEU A 116 31.15 -73.45 -49.20
N GLU A 117 30.41 -74.43 -48.70
CA GLU A 117 29.07 -74.25 -48.12
C GLU A 117 29.15 -73.41 -46.83
N GLU A 118 30.11 -73.69 -45.94
CA GLU A 118 30.42 -72.85 -44.76
C GLU A 118 30.80 -71.42 -45.14
N LEU A 119 31.60 -71.21 -46.19
CA LEU A 119 31.95 -69.87 -46.66
C LEU A 119 30.75 -69.07 -47.15
N GLU A 120 29.80 -69.70 -47.85
CA GLU A 120 28.58 -69.03 -48.30
C GLU A 120 27.62 -68.75 -47.13
N ILE A 121 27.51 -69.66 -46.15
CA ILE A 121 26.77 -69.41 -44.90
C ILE A 121 27.37 -68.22 -44.14
N LEU A 122 28.69 -68.21 -43.89
CA LEU A 122 29.39 -67.14 -43.20
C LEU A 122 29.26 -65.79 -43.93
N LYS A 123 29.23 -65.81 -45.27
CA LYS A 123 28.97 -64.63 -46.10
C LYS A 123 27.55 -64.10 -45.91
N VAL A 124 26.54 -64.97 -45.87
CA VAL A 124 25.14 -64.57 -45.56
C VAL A 124 25.01 -64.03 -44.14
N GLU A 125 25.67 -64.65 -43.15
CA GLU A 125 25.71 -64.17 -41.76
C GLU A 125 26.43 -62.81 -41.62
N LEU A 126 27.52 -62.59 -42.37
CA LEU A 126 28.22 -61.32 -42.43
C LEU A 126 27.34 -60.23 -43.03
N GLU A 127 26.66 -60.50 -44.14
CA GLU A 127 25.70 -59.54 -44.72
C GLU A 127 24.52 -59.26 -43.78
N ALA A 128 23.99 -60.27 -43.08
CA ALA A 128 22.93 -60.09 -42.10
C ALA A 128 23.40 -59.23 -40.91
N SER A 129 24.62 -59.47 -40.43
CA SER A 129 25.27 -58.69 -39.37
C SER A 129 25.53 -57.25 -39.80
N GLN A 130 25.94 -57.04 -41.06
CA GLN A 130 26.16 -55.71 -41.62
C GLN A 130 24.86 -54.92 -41.76
N ARG A 131 23.78 -55.52 -42.29
CA ARG A 131 22.45 -54.89 -42.30
C ARG A 131 21.95 -54.57 -40.88
N GLN A 132 22.25 -55.43 -39.89
CA GLN A 132 21.92 -55.15 -38.49
C GLN A 132 22.73 -53.99 -37.91
N LEU A 133 24.00 -53.82 -38.31
CA LEU A 133 24.83 -52.69 -37.91
C LEU A 133 24.33 -51.39 -38.52
N GLU A 134 24.05 -51.37 -39.83
CA GLU A 134 23.47 -50.24 -40.55
C GLU A 134 22.14 -49.78 -39.90
N GLY A 135 21.27 -50.72 -39.51
CA GLY A 135 20.04 -50.43 -38.76
C GLY A 135 20.28 -49.83 -37.37
N LYS A 136 21.34 -50.25 -36.66
CA LYS A 136 21.74 -49.65 -35.36
C LYS A 136 22.30 -48.23 -35.54
N ASP A 137 23.09 -47.99 -36.58
CA ASP A 137 23.67 -46.68 -36.87
C ASP A 137 22.61 -45.67 -37.30
N GLU A 138 21.58 -46.09 -38.05
CA GLU A 138 20.43 -45.24 -38.37
C GLU A 138 19.61 -44.91 -37.10
N ALA A 139 19.34 -45.91 -36.24
CA ALA A 139 18.66 -45.69 -34.97
C ALA A 139 19.44 -44.74 -34.04
N LEU A 140 20.77 -44.85 -33.99
CA LEU A 140 21.63 -43.92 -33.26
C LEU A 140 21.56 -42.50 -33.82
N ARG A 141 21.53 -42.34 -35.15
CA ARG A 141 21.41 -41.02 -35.81
C ARG A 141 20.08 -40.34 -35.46
N ILE A 142 18.98 -41.10 -35.42
CA ILE A 142 17.65 -40.61 -34.99
C ILE A 142 17.67 -40.18 -33.52
N LEU A 143 18.23 -41.00 -32.62
CA LEU A 143 18.31 -40.66 -31.19
C LEU A 143 19.18 -39.43 -30.94
N GLN A 144 20.29 -39.28 -31.66
CA GLN A 144 21.16 -38.11 -31.59
C GLN A 144 20.45 -36.85 -32.09
N SER A 145 19.73 -36.91 -33.22
CA SER A 145 19.01 -35.74 -33.75
C SER A 145 17.91 -35.28 -32.79
N MET A 146 17.18 -36.22 -32.17
CA MET A 146 16.17 -35.93 -31.16
C MET A 146 16.78 -35.30 -29.89
N ALA A 147 17.91 -35.83 -29.39
CA ALA A 147 18.61 -35.24 -28.23
C ALA A 147 19.14 -33.82 -28.51
N ILE A 148 19.63 -33.55 -29.73
CA ILE A 148 20.05 -32.20 -30.14
C ILE A 148 18.84 -31.26 -30.22
N PHE A 149 17.72 -31.71 -30.78
CA PHE A 149 16.49 -30.92 -30.90
C PHE A 149 15.85 -30.62 -29.54
N ASP A 150 15.83 -31.58 -28.60
CA ASP A 150 15.37 -31.35 -27.24
C ASP A 150 16.26 -30.36 -26.50
N LYS A 151 17.60 -30.47 -26.65
CA LYS A 151 18.53 -29.50 -26.08
C LYS A 151 18.28 -28.09 -26.65
N ALA A 152 18.11 -27.96 -27.96
CA ALA A 152 17.84 -26.68 -28.62
C ALA A 152 16.49 -26.06 -28.23
N THR A 153 15.44 -26.87 -28.05
CA THR A 153 14.08 -26.39 -27.71
C THR A 153 13.83 -26.23 -26.21
N SER A 154 14.62 -26.87 -25.34
CA SER A 154 14.46 -26.85 -23.87
C SER A 154 14.37 -25.44 -23.28
N HIS A 155 15.30 -24.56 -23.64
CA HIS A 155 15.32 -23.18 -23.18
C HIS A 155 14.07 -22.41 -23.61
N THR A 156 13.61 -22.59 -24.86
CA THR A 156 12.41 -21.94 -25.39
C THR A 156 11.14 -22.44 -24.67
N LYS A 157 11.02 -23.76 -24.44
CA LYS A 157 9.91 -24.36 -23.67
C LYS A 157 9.84 -23.77 -22.25
N ALA A 158 10.98 -23.70 -21.54
CA ALA A 158 11.05 -23.12 -20.20
C ALA A 158 10.78 -21.61 -20.17
N MET A 159 11.25 -20.87 -21.17
CA MET A 159 10.98 -19.43 -21.30
C MET A 159 9.49 -19.15 -21.53
N LEU A 160 8.81 -19.94 -22.38
CA LEU A 160 7.37 -19.83 -22.61
C LEU A 160 6.57 -20.08 -21.32
N GLN A 161 6.86 -21.17 -20.61
CA GLN A 161 6.23 -21.47 -19.32
C GLN A 161 6.39 -20.32 -18.31
N LYS A 162 7.60 -19.73 -18.21
CA LYS A 162 7.85 -18.57 -17.35
C LYS A 162 7.03 -17.35 -17.77
N THR A 163 6.91 -17.07 -19.07
CA THR A 163 6.06 -15.94 -19.54
C THR A 163 4.56 -16.20 -19.30
N GLU A 164 4.11 -17.45 -19.33
CA GLU A 164 2.73 -17.81 -18.97
C GLU A 164 2.47 -17.67 -17.47
N GLU A 165 3.45 -17.94 -16.62
CA GLU A 165 3.40 -17.68 -15.17
C GLU A 165 3.34 -16.17 -14.88
N GLU A 166 4.22 -15.38 -15.52
CA GLU A 166 4.22 -13.92 -15.40
C GLU A 166 2.88 -13.31 -15.88
N LYS A 167 2.33 -13.80 -17.00
CA LYS A 167 0.98 -13.44 -17.47
C LYS A 167 -0.08 -13.76 -16.41
N ARG A 168 -0.09 -14.98 -15.86
CA ARG A 168 -1.03 -15.40 -14.80
C ARG A 168 -0.89 -14.61 -13.50
N THR A 169 0.27 -14.02 -13.21
CA THR A 169 0.41 -13.08 -12.07
C THR A 169 -0.15 -11.71 -12.41
N LEU A 170 0.14 -11.16 -13.60
CA LEU A 170 -0.40 -9.87 -14.04
C LEU A 170 -1.93 -9.89 -14.16
N GLU A 171 -2.52 -10.98 -14.64
CA GLU A 171 -3.99 -11.16 -14.69
C GLU A 171 -4.62 -11.06 -13.28
N LYS A 172 -3.95 -11.55 -12.23
CA LYS A 172 -4.45 -11.42 -10.85
C LYS A 172 -4.31 -9.98 -10.33
N GLU A 173 -3.19 -9.32 -10.61
CA GLU A 173 -2.98 -7.92 -10.26
C GLU A 173 -4.01 -7.01 -10.95
N ILE A 174 -4.28 -7.22 -12.25
CA ILE A 174 -5.33 -6.52 -13.00
C ILE A 174 -6.70 -6.73 -12.36
N ASN A 175 -7.06 -7.98 -12.01
CA ASN A 175 -8.33 -8.26 -11.36
C ASN A 175 -8.46 -7.56 -9.99
N ILE A 176 -7.40 -7.55 -9.18
CA ILE A 176 -7.39 -6.86 -7.87
C ILE A 176 -7.56 -5.35 -8.07
N LEU A 177 -6.77 -4.74 -8.96
CA LEU A 177 -6.85 -3.31 -9.27
C LEU A 177 -8.22 -2.92 -9.81
N GLN A 178 -8.86 -3.79 -10.60
CA GLN A 178 -10.20 -3.54 -11.12
C GLN A 178 -11.26 -3.56 -10.00
N TRP A 179 -11.18 -4.51 -9.06
CA TRP A 179 -12.02 -4.50 -7.85
C TRP A 179 -11.78 -3.26 -6.97
N GLU A 180 -10.53 -2.84 -6.80
CA GLU A 180 -10.19 -1.60 -6.05
C GLU A 180 -10.78 -0.36 -6.71
N ILE A 181 -10.71 -0.26 -8.05
CA ILE A 181 -11.31 0.84 -8.83
C ILE A 181 -12.84 0.84 -8.69
N GLU A 182 -13.51 -0.31 -8.82
CA GLU A 182 -14.96 -0.43 -8.69
C GLU A 182 -15.44 -0.08 -7.27
N PHE A 183 -14.70 -0.53 -6.24
CA PHE A 183 -14.97 -0.17 -4.84
C PHE A 183 -14.80 1.33 -4.56
N ASP A 184 -13.71 1.93 -5.06
CA ASP A 184 -13.47 3.37 -4.90
C ASP A 184 -14.53 4.21 -5.65
N GLN A 185 -14.96 3.79 -6.84
CA GLN A 185 -16.05 4.43 -7.58
C GLN A 185 -17.36 4.45 -6.80
N ASP A 186 -17.78 3.31 -6.23
CA ASP A 186 -18.98 3.22 -5.40
C ASP A 186 -18.88 4.10 -4.14
N ARG A 187 -17.72 4.08 -3.47
CA ARG A 187 -17.44 4.96 -2.31
C ARG A 187 -17.53 6.44 -2.69
N PHE A 188 -16.93 6.85 -3.81
CA PHE A 188 -16.99 8.26 -4.25
C PHE A 188 -18.43 8.67 -4.60
N LYS A 189 -19.18 7.82 -5.29
CA LYS A 189 -20.59 8.08 -5.62
C LYS A 189 -21.45 8.25 -4.35
N ASN A 190 -21.32 7.36 -3.38
CA ASN A 190 -22.06 7.49 -2.11
C ASN A 190 -21.71 8.78 -1.35
N ILE A 191 -20.45 9.24 -1.43
CA ILE A 191 -20.01 10.53 -0.86
C ILE A 191 -20.64 11.70 -1.63
N GLU A 192 -20.65 11.66 -2.97
CA GLU A 192 -21.26 12.68 -3.84
C GLU A 192 -22.77 12.80 -3.62
N ASP A 193 -23.49 11.68 -3.56
CA ASP A 193 -24.93 11.62 -3.25
C ASP A 193 -25.21 12.23 -1.86
N THR A 194 -24.42 11.86 -0.83
CA THR A 194 -24.54 12.38 0.54
C THR A 194 -24.29 13.89 0.62
N TRP A 195 -23.31 14.41 -0.13
CA TRP A 195 -23.04 15.86 -0.15
C TRP A 195 -24.09 16.64 -0.92
N THR A 196 -24.64 16.06 -1.99
CA THR A 196 -25.74 16.64 -2.76
C THR A 196 -26.99 16.79 -1.87
N GLU A 197 -27.39 15.74 -1.15
CA GLU A 197 -28.52 15.81 -0.21
C GLU A 197 -28.30 16.86 0.90
N LYS A 198 -27.09 16.94 1.47
CA LYS A 198 -26.74 17.96 2.47
C LYS A 198 -26.84 19.37 1.89
N TYR A 199 -26.37 19.57 0.67
CA TYR A 199 -26.45 20.85 -0.03
C TYR A 199 -27.91 21.25 -0.30
N ASP A 200 -28.72 20.35 -0.85
CA ASP A 200 -30.13 20.61 -1.18
C ASP A 200 -30.96 20.91 0.06
N ARG A 201 -30.71 20.21 1.18
CA ARG A 201 -31.34 20.50 2.48
C ARG A 201 -31.00 21.92 2.95
N ILE A 202 -29.72 22.28 2.98
CA ILE A 202 -29.26 23.64 3.38
C ILE A 202 -29.83 24.70 2.44
N TYR A 203 -29.92 24.42 1.14
CA TYR A 203 -30.51 25.32 0.15
C TYR A 203 -32.01 25.57 0.46
N CYS A 204 -32.78 24.52 0.72
CA CYS A 204 -34.19 24.61 1.12
C CYS A 204 -34.39 25.34 2.45
N GLU A 205 -33.57 25.05 3.47
CA GLU A 205 -33.60 25.79 4.74
C GLU A 205 -33.29 27.27 4.52
N ASN A 206 -32.33 27.59 3.67
CA ASN A 206 -31.93 28.97 3.37
C ASN A 206 -33.03 29.74 2.61
N THR A 207 -33.76 29.10 1.69
CA THR A 207 -34.92 29.73 1.02
C THR A 207 -36.06 29.98 2.01
N ALA A 208 -36.41 29.00 2.86
CA ALA A 208 -37.43 29.17 3.90
C ALA A 208 -37.08 30.30 4.90
N LEU A 209 -35.82 30.37 5.34
CA LEU A 209 -35.34 31.46 6.22
C LEU A 209 -35.39 32.83 5.54
N LYS A 210 -35.06 32.92 4.24
CA LYS A 210 -35.19 34.17 3.46
C LYS A 210 -36.64 34.63 3.34
N GLU A 211 -37.59 33.71 3.16
CA GLU A 211 -39.01 34.03 3.10
C GLU A 211 -39.56 34.45 4.46
N ALA A 212 -39.23 33.72 5.53
CA ALA A 212 -39.58 34.10 6.89
C ALA A 212 -39.03 35.49 7.27
N LEU A 213 -37.80 35.81 6.87
CA LEU A 213 -37.20 37.12 7.11
C LEU A 213 -37.93 38.24 6.35
N LYS A 214 -38.38 38.01 5.10
CA LYS A 214 -39.19 38.97 4.35
C LYS A 214 -40.52 39.25 5.06
N LEU A 215 -41.25 38.20 5.45
CA LEU A 215 -42.52 38.31 6.17
C LEU A 215 -42.36 39.08 7.48
N ARG A 216 -41.35 38.75 8.30
CA ARG A 216 -41.05 39.52 9.54
C ARG A 216 -40.64 40.96 9.26
N THR A 217 -39.96 41.23 8.15
CA THR A 217 -39.61 42.60 7.74
C THR A 217 -40.85 43.41 7.32
N GLU A 218 -41.83 42.76 6.71
CA GLU A 218 -43.12 43.36 6.33
C GLU A 218 -43.99 43.62 7.57
N GLU A 219 -44.11 42.67 8.49
CA GLU A 219 -44.78 42.82 9.79
C GLU A 219 -44.16 43.96 10.63
N VAL A 220 -42.83 44.09 10.66
CA VAL A 220 -42.17 45.22 11.32
C VAL A 220 -42.48 46.57 10.64
N LYS A 221 -42.74 46.60 9.33
CA LYS A 221 -43.17 47.83 8.63
C LYS A 221 -44.62 48.18 8.97
N THR A 222 -45.54 47.21 9.01
CA THR A 222 -46.94 47.47 9.36
C THR A 222 -47.06 47.94 10.81
N LEU A 223 -46.43 47.24 11.75
CA LEU A 223 -46.40 47.63 13.17
C LEU A 223 -45.80 49.03 13.39
N LYS A 224 -44.77 49.42 12.61
CA LYS A 224 -44.22 50.78 12.65
C LYS A 224 -45.20 51.84 12.16
N ALA A 225 -45.96 51.54 11.10
CA ALA A 225 -46.99 52.44 10.58
C ALA A 225 -48.17 52.59 11.56
N GLU A 226 -48.65 51.48 12.13
CA GLU A 226 -49.69 51.46 13.16
C GLU A 226 -49.27 52.24 14.42
N ASN A 227 -48.03 52.02 14.90
CA ASN A 227 -47.48 52.74 16.04
C ASN A 227 -47.37 54.26 15.76
N ALA A 228 -46.98 54.65 14.54
CA ALA A 228 -46.97 56.06 14.13
C ALA A 228 -48.38 56.69 14.14
N ILE A 229 -49.39 55.97 13.63
CA ILE A 229 -50.81 56.42 13.65
C ILE A 229 -51.31 56.55 15.10
N LEU A 230 -51.04 55.55 15.96
CA LEU A 230 -51.45 55.59 17.37
C LEU A 230 -50.77 56.74 18.13
N ASN A 231 -49.48 56.99 17.90
CA ASN A 231 -48.80 58.15 18.48
C ASN A 231 -49.41 59.47 18.02
N GLN A 232 -49.76 59.59 16.73
CA GLN A 232 -50.45 60.77 16.21
C GLN A 232 -51.81 60.96 16.90
N GLN A 233 -52.62 59.90 17.01
CA GLN A 233 -53.91 59.96 17.71
C GLN A 233 -53.74 60.35 19.19
N CYS A 234 -52.73 59.82 19.88
CA CYS A 234 -52.41 60.24 21.24
C CYS A 234 -52.08 61.74 21.33
N LEU A 235 -51.32 62.29 20.38
CA LEU A 235 -51.02 63.73 20.34
C LEU A 235 -52.27 64.57 20.03
N GLU A 236 -53.15 64.11 19.14
CA GLU A 236 -54.43 64.75 18.83
C GLU A 236 -55.36 64.78 20.06
N PHE A 237 -55.50 63.66 20.78
CA PHE A 237 -56.24 63.63 22.04
C PHE A 237 -55.62 64.53 23.11
N LEU A 238 -54.29 64.57 23.24
CA LEU A 238 -53.59 65.45 24.18
C LEU A 238 -53.74 66.94 23.85
N ALA A 239 -53.94 67.29 22.58
CA ALA A 239 -54.20 68.66 22.15
C ALA A 239 -55.65 69.12 22.45
N MET A 240 -56.57 68.19 22.68
CA MET A 240 -57.97 68.48 23.06
C MET A 240 -58.21 68.57 24.57
N LEU A 241 -57.23 68.24 25.41
CA LEU A 241 -57.32 68.35 26.88
C LEU A 241 -57.06 69.79 27.36
N ASP A 242 -57.46 70.09 28.60
CA ASP A 242 -57.10 71.37 29.22
C ASP A 242 -55.59 71.47 29.55
N VAL A 243 -55.07 72.69 29.64
CA VAL A 243 -53.62 72.95 29.83
C VAL A 243 -53.09 72.39 31.16
N LYS A 244 -53.92 72.25 32.20
CA LYS A 244 -53.51 71.64 33.47
C LYS A 244 -53.41 70.12 33.33
N GLN A 245 -54.39 69.49 32.69
CA GLN A 245 -54.39 68.06 32.38
C GLN A 245 -53.24 67.67 31.46
N GLN A 246 -52.99 68.45 30.40
CA GLN A 246 -51.87 68.25 29.48
C GLN A 246 -50.52 68.32 30.20
N LYS A 247 -50.36 69.29 31.13
CA LYS A 247 -49.15 69.42 31.95
C LYS A 247 -48.93 68.20 32.87
N VAL A 248 -49.97 67.76 33.57
CA VAL A 248 -49.91 66.55 34.41
C VAL A 248 -49.56 65.31 33.58
N PHE A 249 -50.07 65.17 32.36
CA PHE A 249 -49.71 64.06 31.48
C PHE A 249 -48.24 64.11 31.04
N GLN A 250 -47.74 65.28 30.62
CA GLN A 250 -46.33 65.45 30.22
C GLN A 250 -45.36 65.18 31.38
N GLU A 251 -45.69 65.66 32.59
CA GLU A 251 -44.92 65.40 33.80
C GLU A 251 -44.82 63.89 34.08
N ASN A 252 -45.95 63.16 34.06
CA ASN A 252 -45.97 61.70 34.23
C ASN A 252 -45.21 60.94 33.11
N MET A 253 -45.31 61.38 31.85
CA MET A 253 -44.56 60.76 30.74
C MET A 253 -43.05 61.03 30.81
N SER A 254 -42.62 62.14 31.42
CA SER A 254 -41.19 62.46 31.60
C SER A 254 -40.51 61.59 32.67
N LEU A 255 -41.21 61.31 33.77
CA LEU A 255 -40.73 60.46 34.89
C LEU A 255 -40.37 59.03 34.46
N ASN A 256 -41.12 58.45 33.51
CA ASN A 256 -40.86 57.08 33.04
C ASN A 256 -39.57 56.92 32.21
N LYS A 257 -38.85 58.01 31.90
CA LYS A 257 -37.62 57.96 31.07
C LYS A 257 -36.32 58.08 31.84
N SER A 258 -36.32 58.59 33.09
CA SER A 258 -35.07 58.83 33.84
C SER A 258 -34.57 57.61 34.62
N ASP A 259 -35.47 56.74 35.07
CA ASP A 259 -35.16 55.76 36.12
C ASP A 259 -35.03 54.31 35.59
N ILE A 260 -35.34 54.10 34.31
CA ILE A 260 -35.47 52.76 33.69
C ILE A 260 -34.41 52.51 32.59
N THR A 261 -33.76 53.56 32.08
CA THR A 261 -32.90 53.50 30.89
C THR A 261 -31.55 52.78 31.08
N ASP A 262 -31.12 52.51 32.31
CA ASP A 262 -29.82 51.89 32.61
C ASP A 262 -29.86 50.35 32.71
N PHE A 263 -31.04 49.73 32.62
CA PHE A 263 -31.19 48.28 32.67
C PHE A 263 -31.26 47.69 31.26
N THR A 264 -30.36 46.75 30.95
CA THR A 264 -30.48 45.95 29.72
C THR A 264 -31.78 45.14 29.77
N GLY A 265 -32.39 44.85 28.61
CA GLY A 265 -33.67 44.12 28.55
C GLY A 265 -33.65 42.75 29.25
N LEU A 266 -32.48 42.14 29.38
CA LEU A 266 -32.29 40.90 30.14
C LEU A 266 -32.23 41.13 31.67
N GLU A 267 -31.68 42.24 32.13
CA GLU A 267 -31.76 42.63 33.54
C GLU A 267 -33.21 42.93 33.93
N LEU A 268 -33.96 43.67 33.10
CA LEU A 268 -35.40 43.90 33.31
C LEU A 268 -36.21 42.60 33.40
N ALA A 269 -35.93 41.63 32.51
CA ALA A 269 -36.59 40.32 32.54
C ALA A 269 -36.30 39.52 33.83
N VAL A 270 -35.09 39.65 34.40
CA VAL A 270 -34.75 39.02 35.69
C VAL A 270 -35.36 39.79 36.86
N LEU A 271 -35.43 41.12 36.79
CA LEU A 271 -36.05 41.94 37.83
C LEU A 271 -37.56 41.64 37.95
N GLY A 272 -38.25 41.44 36.82
CA GLY A 272 -39.67 41.11 36.77
C GLY A 272 -40.04 39.66 37.15
N ALA A 273 -39.05 38.76 37.32
CA ALA A 273 -39.30 37.37 37.70
C ALA A 273 -39.48 37.16 39.21
N CYS A 274 -39.21 38.18 40.03
CA CYS A 274 -39.40 38.15 41.48
C CYS A 274 -40.87 38.40 41.86
N THR A 275 -41.47 37.51 42.65
CA THR A 275 -42.84 37.64 43.16
C THR A 275 -42.92 38.32 44.54
N CYS A 276 -41.79 38.76 45.12
CA CYS A 276 -41.81 39.48 46.40
C CYS A 276 -42.39 40.88 46.21
N SER A 277 -43.39 41.24 47.01
CA SER A 277 -44.03 42.57 46.98
C SER A 277 -42.99 43.69 47.12
N PRO A 278 -42.79 44.54 46.09
CA PRO A 278 -41.88 45.66 46.19
C PRO A 278 -42.52 46.77 47.03
N ALA A 279 -41.77 47.33 47.97
CA ALA A 279 -42.12 48.62 48.55
C ALA A 279 -41.80 49.70 47.49
N GLU A 280 -42.77 50.59 47.25
CA GLU A 280 -42.54 51.87 46.54
C GLU A 280 -41.86 51.75 45.16
N GLY A 281 -42.24 50.73 44.38
CA GLY A 281 -41.81 50.57 42.98
C GLY A 281 -40.34 50.14 42.78
N GLN A 282 -39.57 49.95 43.85
CA GLN A 282 -38.19 49.48 43.79
C GLN A 282 -38.12 47.94 43.68
N PRO A 283 -37.29 47.36 42.80
CA PRO A 283 -37.18 45.91 42.71
C PRO A 283 -36.66 45.29 44.00
N CYS A 284 -37.27 44.16 44.38
CA CYS A 284 -36.95 43.39 45.58
C CYS A 284 -35.43 43.07 45.68
N PRO A 285 -34.82 42.97 46.87
CA PRO A 285 -33.39 42.68 47.00
C PRO A 285 -32.94 41.39 46.29
N CYS A 286 -33.78 40.36 46.30
CA CYS A 286 -33.54 39.11 45.57
C CYS A 286 -33.54 39.29 44.04
N ALA A 287 -34.40 40.15 43.47
CA ALA A 287 -34.33 40.54 42.05
C ALA A 287 -33.02 41.26 41.74
N LYS A 288 -32.62 42.23 42.57
CA LYS A 288 -31.37 42.98 42.39
C LYS A 288 -30.16 42.04 42.39
N VAL A 289 -30.08 41.10 43.34
CA VAL A 289 -29.02 40.08 43.37
C VAL A 289 -29.10 39.11 42.18
N ALA A 290 -30.31 38.69 41.77
CA ALA A 290 -30.49 37.81 40.61
C ALA A 290 -30.05 38.49 39.31
N ALA A 291 -30.37 39.78 39.12
CA ALA A 291 -29.96 40.54 37.95
C ALA A 291 -28.43 40.74 37.92
N LEU A 292 -27.81 41.11 39.05
CA LEU A 292 -26.35 41.26 39.16
C LEU A 292 -25.60 39.94 38.91
N THR A 293 -26.07 38.83 39.49
CA THR A 293 -25.45 37.51 39.27
C THR A 293 -25.68 37.01 37.85
N ARG A 294 -26.83 37.30 37.22
CA ARG A 294 -27.06 37.03 35.79
C ARG A 294 -26.10 37.82 34.90
N LYS A 295 -25.88 39.12 35.19
CA LYS A 295 -24.91 39.98 34.49
C LYS A 295 -23.49 39.41 34.58
N GLN A 296 -23.06 39.04 35.79
CA GLN A 296 -21.76 38.40 36.03
C GLN A 296 -21.60 37.06 35.31
N LEU A 297 -22.63 36.20 35.32
CA LEU A 297 -22.61 34.93 34.59
C LEU A 297 -22.46 35.09 33.08
N LEU A 298 -23.01 36.16 32.49
CA LEU A 298 -22.86 36.45 31.06
C LEU A 298 -21.48 36.99 30.73
N HIS A 299 -20.92 37.85 31.60
CA HIS A 299 -19.54 38.31 31.49
C HIS A 299 -18.56 37.13 31.51
N LEU A 300 -18.67 36.25 32.51
CA LEU A 300 -17.84 35.05 32.65
C LEU A 300 -18.02 34.10 31.45
N LYS A 301 -19.24 33.94 30.91
CA LYS A 301 -19.46 33.16 29.69
C LYS A 301 -18.74 33.76 28.47
N GLN A 302 -18.77 35.09 28.32
CA GLN A 302 -18.05 35.77 27.24
C GLN A 302 -16.53 35.64 27.39
N GLU A 303 -16.01 35.73 28.62
CA GLU A 303 -14.59 35.50 28.93
C GLU A 303 -14.16 34.06 28.60
N ILE A 304 -14.94 33.06 29.01
CA ILE A 304 -14.70 31.65 28.66
C ILE A 304 -14.66 31.45 27.14
N GLU A 305 -15.59 32.08 26.41
CA GLU A 305 -15.65 31.96 24.95
C GLU A 305 -14.45 32.64 24.26
N ASN A 306 -14.01 33.80 24.78
CA ASN A 306 -12.80 34.46 24.31
C ASN A 306 -11.53 33.63 24.62
N LEU A 307 -11.46 33.01 25.80
CA LEU A 307 -10.35 32.14 26.20
C LEU A 307 -10.29 30.86 25.37
N LYS A 308 -11.43 30.26 25.00
CA LYS A 308 -11.46 29.14 24.05
C LYS A 308 -10.86 29.53 22.70
N LYS A 309 -11.31 30.64 22.11
CA LYS A 309 -10.77 31.13 20.83
C LYS A 309 -9.27 31.35 20.90
N SER A 310 -8.78 32.00 21.97
CA SER A 310 -7.34 32.21 22.18
C SER A 310 -6.56 30.90 22.36
N LYS A 311 -7.13 29.90 23.04
CA LYS A 311 -6.55 28.55 23.16
C LYS A 311 -6.47 27.86 21.79
N ASP A 312 -7.52 27.94 20.99
CA ASP A 312 -7.58 27.27 19.68
C ASP A 312 -6.63 27.95 18.69
N GLU A 313 -6.53 29.28 18.69
CA GLU A 313 -5.50 30.05 17.97
C GLU A 313 -4.07 29.64 18.38
N ALA A 314 -3.81 29.47 19.69
CA ALA A 314 -2.53 29.00 20.19
C ALA A 314 -2.21 27.57 19.76
N TYR A 315 -3.22 26.69 19.66
CA TYR A 315 -3.05 25.32 19.17
C TYR A 315 -2.69 25.29 17.68
N ILE A 316 -3.41 26.06 16.85
CA ILE A 316 -3.12 26.23 15.42
C ILE A 316 -1.69 26.80 15.22
N MET A 317 -1.29 27.77 16.03
CA MET A 317 0.06 28.36 15.99
C MET A 317 1.14 27.34 16.39
N ALA A 318 0.89 26.53 17.43
CA ALA A 318 1.81 25.48 17.86
C ALA A 318 1.99 24.40 16.77
N ASP A 319 0.91 24.00 16.09
CA ASP A 319 0.99 23.05 14.97
C ASP A 319 1.72 23.63 13.75
N ALA A 320 1.49 24.91 13.43
CA ALA A 320 2.24 25.61 12.39
C ALA A 320 3.75 25.66 12.70
N PHE A 321 4.15 25.91 13.95
CA PHE A 321 5.55 25.83 14.36
C PHE A 321 6.12 24.41 14.29
N ARG A 322 5.34 23.39 14.69
CA ARG A 322 5.72 21.97 14.58
C ARG A 322 6.01 21.60 13.11
N ILE A 323 5.08 21.91 12.21
CA ILE A 323 5.22 21.66 10.76
C ILE A 323 6.42 22.40 10.19
N ALA A 324 6.60 23.69 10.52
CA ALA A 324 7.75 24.47 10.04
C ALA A 324 9.09 23.90 10.54
N PHE A 325 9.15 23.41 11.77
CA PHE A 325 10.33 22.76 12.34
C PHE A 325 10.65 21.42 11.67
N GLU A 326 9.63 20.58 11.44
CA GLU A 326 9.76 19.32 10.69
C GLU A 326 10.25 19.56 9.26
N GLN A 327 9.72 20.56 8.56
CA GLN A 327 10.20 20.97 7.24
C GLN A 327 11.67 21.41 7.26
N GLN A 328 12.09 22.21 8.26
CA GLN A 328 13.50 22.60 8.40
C GLN A 328 14.42 21.40 8.70
N LEU A 329 13.98 20.45 9.52
CA LEU A 329 14.74 19.21 9.78
C LEU A 329 14.90 18.37 8.52
N MET A 330 13.83 18.20 7.74
CA MET A 330 13.88 17.47 6.45
C MET A 330 14.80 18.16 5.45
N GLN A 331 14.70 19.49 5.29
CA GLN A 331 15.60 20.26 4.42
C GLN A 331 17.07 20.12 4.82
N ARG A 332 17.39 20.19 6.14
CA ARG A 332 18.76 20.01 6.62
C ARG A 332 19.27 18.58 6.42
N LYS A 333 18.41 17.57 6.61
CA LYS A 333 18.73 16.16 6.36
C LYS A 333 19.06 15.93 4.89
N ASP A 334 18.26 16.46 3.98
CA ASP A 334 18.49 16.35 2.53
C ASP A 334 19.76 17.09 2.08
N GLN A 335 20.04 18.27 2.64
CA GLN A 335 21.31 18.98 2.42
C GLN A 335 22.51 18.17 2.93
N ALA A 336 22.41 17.55 4.11
CA ALA A 336 23.46 16.71 4.68
C ALA A 336 23.72 15.45 3.82
N LEU A 337 22.67 14.82 3.28
CA LEU A 337 22.79 13.69 2.36
C LEU A 337 23.52 14.10 1.06
N ARG A 338 23.09 15.19 0.42
CA ARG A 338 23.76 15.73 -0.79
C ARG A 338 25.23 16.09 -0.53
N LEU A 339 25.54 16.65 0.64
CA LEU A 339 26.93 16.93 1.03
C LEU A 339 27.74 15.64 1.25
N ALA A 340 27.16 14.60 1.85
CA ALA A 340 27.82 13.31 2.03
C ALA A 340 28.12 12.61 0.68
N GLU A 341 27.18 12.66 -0.26
CA GLU A 341 27.37 12.19 -1.65
C GLU A 341 28.55 12.91 -2.33
N VAL A 342 28.57 14.25 -2.30
CA VAL A 342 29.65 15.06 -2.88
C VAL A 342 31.00 14.77 -2.21
N ILE A 343 31.02 14.54 -0.88
CA ILE A 343 32.24 14.16 -0.15
C ILE A 343 32.72 12.77 -0.59
N ASN A 344 31.83 11.80 -0.78
CA ASN A 344 32.17 10.45 -1.24
C ASN A 344 32.71 10.48 -2.67
N MET A 345 32.05 11.17 -3.60
CA MET A 345 32.56 11.37 -4.98
C MET A 345 33.93 12.05 -4.99
N LYS A 346 34.16 13.06 -4.14
CA LYS A 346 35.48 13.69 -3.97
C LYS A 346 36.52 12.72 -3.39
N LYS A 347 36.17 11.83 -2.46
CA LYS A 347 37.08 10.79 -1.93
C LYS A 347 37.45 9.79 -3.02
N GLU A 348 36.48 9.29 -3.79
CA GLU A 348 36.70 8.37 -4.90
C GLU A 348 37.58 8.99 -5.99
N THR A 349 37.30 10.25 -6.35
CA THR A 349 38.09 11.00 -7.35
C THR A 349 39.52 11.23 -6.86
N LYS A 350 39.70 11.61 -5.58
CA LYS A 350 41.04 11.74 -4.97
C LYS A 350 41.77 10.40 -4.91
N PHE A 351 41.10 9.30 -4.60
CA PHE A 351 41.68 7.96 -4.53
C PHE A 351 42.06 7.42 -5.92
N ALA A 352 41.24 7.68 -6.94
CA ALA A 352 41.56 7.41 -8.33
C ALA A 352 42.76 8.24 -8.82
N ASN A 353 42.86 9.51 -8.41
CA ASN A 353 43.99 10.37 -8.76
C ASN A 353 45.29 9.94 -8.05
N TRP A 354 45.22 9.57 -6.76
CA TRP A 354 46.34 8.99 -6.01
C TRP A 354 46.84 7.67 -6.62
N ARG A 355 45.94 6.82 -7.13
CA ARG A 355 46.34 5.61 -7.87
C ARG A 355 47.03 5.94 -9.20
N ARG A 356 46.59 6.99 -9.92
CA ARG A 356 47.25 7.46 -11.13
C ARG A 356 48.67 7.98 -10.86
N LEU A 357 48.85 8.88 -9.88
CA LEU A 357 50.18 9.40 -9.53
C LEU A 357 51.17 8.31 -9.10
N ARG A 358 50.69 7.25 -8.43
CA ARG A 358 51.55 6.13 -7.99
C ARG A 358 51.91 5.15 -9.12
N GLY A 359 51.31 5.28 -10.30
CA GLY A 359 51.59 4.46 -11.49
C GLY A 359 52.56 5.10 -12.48
N THR A 360 52.98 6.35 -12.27
CA THR A 360 53.90 7.10 -13.14
C THR A 360 55.26 7.31 -12.48
N GLY A 361 55.80 6.24 -11.89
CA GLY A 361 57.10 6.20 -11.24
C GLY A 361 57.80 4.87 -11.52
N SER A 362 58.30 4.72 -12.75
CA SER A 362 59.19 3.67 -13.23
C SER A 362 60.42 4.32 -13.87
#